data_AF-A0A7W4BW67-F1
#
_entry.id   AF-A0A7W4BW67-F1
#
_cell.length_a   1.000
_cell.length_b   1.000
_cell.length_c   1.000
_cell.angle_alpha   90.00
_cell.angle_beta   90.00
_cell.angle_gamma   90.00
#
_symmetry.space_group_name_H-M   'P 1'
#
loop_
_entity.id
_entity.type
_entity.pdbx_description
1 polymer ?
#
loop_
_entity_poly.entity_id
_entity_poly.type
_entity_poly.pdbx_seq_one_letter_code
_entity_poly.pdbx_strand_id
1 'polypeptide(L)'
;MITLKVLYFMSKNNAKTGWYLYIIRCANSHLYTGITTDIARRFAEHQASGPKAAKYLKGKGPLTLVYQESLTDRSEASKREITVKKYTRQQKLLLIEQHALIHPTER
;
A
#
# COMPACT_ATOMS: atom_id res chain seq x y z
N MET A 1 2.33 -38.29 18.81
CA MET A 1 1.26 -37.41 19.32
C MET A 1 1.85 -36.04 19.58
N ILE A 2 1.91 -35.20 18.53
CA ILE A 2 2.36 -33.81 18.66
C ILE A 2 1.21 -33.05 19.33
N THR A 3 1.46 -32.54 20.53
CA THR A 3 0.47 -31.99 21.45
C THR A 3 -0.30 -30.83 20.82
N LEU A 4 -1.63 -30.75 21.04
CA LEU A 4 -2.52 -29.66 20.63
C LEU A 4 -1.98 -28.25 20.97
N LYS A 5 -1.09 -28.13 21.96
CA LYS A 5 -0.39 -26.90 22.34
C LYS A 5 0.49 -26.33 21.21
N VAL A 6 1.10 -27.18 20.37
CA VAL A 6 1.93 -26.74 19.24
C VAL A 6 1.06 -26.16 18.13
N LEU A 7 -0.08 -26.79 17.81
CA LEU A 7 -1.06 -26.21 16.89
C LEU A 7 -1.68 -24.92 17.43
N TYR A 8 -2.00 -24.86 18.73
CA TYR A 8 -2.57 -23.67 19.35
C TYR A 8 -1.59 -22.48 19.36
N PHE A 9 -0.29 -22.73 19.56
CA PHE A 9 0.73 -21.68 19.53
C PHE A 9 1.04 -21.21 18.10
N MET A 10 1.03 -22.12 17.12
CA MET A 10 1.21 -21.76 15.70
C MET A 10 -0.06 -21.10 15.09
N SER A 11 -1.21 -21.19 15.77
CA SER A 11 -2.48 -20.59 15.32
C SER A 11 -2.69 -19.15 15.79
N LYS A 12 -1.83 -18.57 16.63
CA LYS A 12 -1.91 -17.16 17.04
C LYS A 12 -0.62 -16.40 16.73
N ASN A 13 -0.54 -15.86 15.51
CA ASN A 13 -0.10 -14.49 15.25
C ASN A 13 -0.54 -14.06 13.84
N ASN A 14 -1.85 -14.14 13.60
CA ASN A 14 -2.52 -13.39 12.55
C ASN A 14 -2.83 -11.98 13.07
N ALA A 15 -1.77 -11.17 13.20
CA ALA A 15 -1.91 -9.75 13.50
C ALA A 15 -1.12 -9.00 12.43
N LYS A 16 -1.82 -8.49 11.42
CA LYS A 16 -1.28 -7.48 10.50
C LYS A 16 -0.99 -6.20 11.30
N THR A 17 0.12 -6.17 12.03
CA THR A 17 0.56 -5.01 12.84
C THR A 17 1.55 -4.16 12.06
N GLY A 18 1.29 -3.93 10.78
CA GLY A 18 2.12 -3.10 9.91
C GLY A 18 1.29 -2.03 9.24
N TRP A 19 1.88 -0.87 9.04
CA TRP A 19 1.33 0.15 8.16
C TRP A 19 1.98 0.01 6.78
N TYR A 20 1.26 0.42 5.75
CA TYR A 20 1.76 0.44 4.38
C TYR A 20 1.70 1.86 3.88
N LEU A 21 2.76 2.33 3.24
CA LEU A 21 2.67 3.40 2.27
C LEU A 21 2.40 2.80 0.90
N TYR A 22 1.58 3.45 0.09
CA TYR A 22 1.30 3.03 -1.26
C TYR A 22 1.23 4.19 -2.26
N ILE A 23 1.48 3.87 -3.53
CA ILE A 23 1.27 4.79 -4.65
C ILE A 23 0.31 4.15 -5.66
N ILE A 24 -0.74 4.91 -6.01
CA ILE A 24 -1.68 4.57 -7.07
C ILE A 24 -1.41 5.45 -8.28
N ARG A 25 -1.38 4.83 -9.46
CA ARG A 25 -1.41 5.51 -10.74
C ARG A 25 -2.85 5.58 -11.25
N CYS A 26 -3.29 6.77 -11.61
CA CYS A 26 -4.58 7.01 -12.27
C CYS A 26 -4.46 6.86 -13.80
N ALA A 27 -5.58 6.82 -14.51
CA ALA A 27 -5.63 6.74 -15.97
C ALA A 27 -4.84 7.85 -16.68
N ASN A 28 -4.87 9.07 -16.13
CA ASN A 28 -4.11 10.22 -16.63
C ASN A 28 -2.64 10.23 -16.19
N SER A 29 -2.11 9.09 -15.72
CA SER A 29 -0.74 8.94 -15.21
C SER A 29 -0.38 9.78 -13.98
N HIS A 30 -1.34 10.46 -13.33
CA HIS A 30 -1.12 11.10 -12.04
C HIS A 30 -0.87 10.06 -10.95
N LEU A 31 -0.09 10.46 -9.94
CA LEU A 31 0.30 9.58 -8.83
C LEU A 31 -0.32 10.08 -7.53
N TYR A 32 -1.09 9.23 -6.88
CA TYR A 32 -1.66 9.44 -5.55
C TYR A 32 -0.87 8.64 -4.51
N THR A 33 -0.57 9.25 -3.37
CA THR A 33 0.17 8.61 -2.26
C THR A 33 -0.72 8.56 -1.03
N GLY A 34 -0.77 7.41 -0.37
CA GLY A 34 -1.52 7.22 0.87
C GLY A 34 -0.89 6.20 1.79
N ILE A 35 -1.44 6.08 3.00
CA ILE A 35 -1.08 5.02 3.96
C ILE A 35 -2.31 4.21 4.40
N THR A 36 -2.10 2.97 4.81
CA THR A 36 -3.16 2.09 5.33
C THR A 36 -2.59 0.90 6.10
N THR A 37 -3.39 0.24 6.94
CA THR A 37 -3.03 -1.06 7.55
C THR A 37 -3.43 -2.25 6.68
N ASP A 38 -4.26 -2.04 5.65
CA ASP A 38 -4.67 -3.09 4.72
C ASP A 38 -4.74 -2.56 3.28
N ILE A 39 -3.71 -2.88 2.50
CA ILE A 39 -3.55 -2.38 1.14
C ILE A 39 -4.59 -2.93 0.17
N ALA A 40 -4.92 -4.22 0.27
CA ALA A 40 -5.90 -4.86 -0.59
C ALA A 40 -7.29 -4.25 -0.39
N ARG A 41 -7.73 -4.13 0.87
CA ARG A 41 -9.00 -3.47 1.21
C ARG A 41 -9.01 -2.02 0.73
N ARG A 42 -7.95 -1.25 1.03
CA ARG A 42 -7.92 0.18 0.70
C ARG A 42 -7.90 0.43 -0.80
N PHE A 43 -7.19 -0.39 -1.56
CA PHE A 43 -7.17 -0.30 -3.02
C PHE A 43 -8.54 -0.64 -3.62
N ALA A 44 -9.21 -1.69 -3.14
CA ALA A 44 -10.57 -2.04 -3.56
C ALA A 44 -11.58 -0.90 -3.26
N GLU A 45 -11.48 -0.26 -2.10
CA GLU A 45 -12.31 0.92 -1.78
C GLU A 45 -12.12 2.08 -2.77
N HIS A 46 -10.90 2.31 -3.25
CA HIS A 46 -10.63 3.33 -4.26
C HIS A 46 -11.15 2.93 -5.65
N GLN A 47 -10.96 1.67 -6.04
CA GLN A 47 -11.45 1.13 -7.33
C GLN A 47 -12.97 1.20 -7.43
N ALA A 48 -13.68 0.90 -6.34
CA ALA A 48 -15.13 0.99 -6.29
C ALA A 48 -15.65 2.44 -6.47
N SER A 49 -14.78 3.44 -6.38
CA SER A 49 -15.10 4.88 -6.56
C SER A 49 -16.28 5.37 -5.70
N GLY A 50 -16.55 4.69 -4.57
CA GLY A 50 -17.68 4.97 -3.69
C GLY A 50 -17.38 5.98 -2.58
N PRO A 51 -18.23 6.06 -1.53
CA PRO A 51 -18.06 7.00 -0.42
C PRO A 51 -16.72 6.87 0.33
N LYS A 52 -16.18 5.65 0.41
CA LYS A 52 -14.92 5.33 1.11
C LYS A 52 -13.66 5.67 0.31
N ALA A 53 -13.79 5.91 -1.00
CA ALA A 53 -12.68 6.31 -1.86
C ALA A 53 -12.16 7.70 -1.47
N ALA A 54 -10.86 7.92 -1.62
CA ALA A 54 -10.31 9.27 -1.49
C ALA A 54 -11.01 10.20 -2.49
N LYS A 55 -11.41 11.41 -2.05
CA LYS A 55 -12.11 12.40 -2.89
C LYS A 55 -11.41 12.63 -4.22
N TYR A 56 -10.07 12.66 -4.21
CA TYR A 56 -9.25 12.85 -5.40
C TYR A 56 -9.35 11.72 -6.43
N LEU A 57 -9.51 10.46 -5.97
CA LEU A 57 -9.47 9.27 -6.83
C LEU A 57 -10.83 8.91 -7.45
N LYS A 58 -11.93 9.52 -6.97
CA LYS A 58 -13.27 9.29 -7.52
C LYS A 58 -13.31 9.64 -9.01
N GLY A 59 -13.75 8.68 -9.83
CA GLY A 59 -13.80 8.84 -11.29
C GLY A 59 -12.44 8.99 -11.99
N LYS A 60 -11.32 8.65 -11.34
CA LYS A 60 -9.97 8.69 -11.93
C LYS A 60 -9.46 7.33 -12.43
N GLY A 61 -10.34 6.33 -12.46
CA GLY A 61 -10.05 5.00 -12.94
C GLY A 61 -9.76 4.95 -14.44
N PRO A 62 -9.14 3.85 -14.95
CA PRO A 62 -8.63 2.71 -14.17
C PRO A 62 -7.49 3.11 -13.23
N LEU A 63 -7.50 2.53 -12.02
CA LEU A 63 -6.45 2.73 -11.04
C LEU A 63 -5.48 1.54 -11.06
N THR A 64 -4.20 1.79 -10.81
CA THR A 64 -3.18 0.73 -10.69
C THR A 64 -2.37 0.96 -9.43
N LEU A 65 -2.25 -0.05 -8.57
CA LEU A 65 -1.31 -0.03 -7.46
C LEU A 65 0.09 -0.25 -8.03
N VAL A 66 0.94 0.77 -7.97
CA VAL A 66 2.28 0.74 -8.59
C VAL A 66 3.41 0.68 -7.59
N TYR A 67 3.13 0.85 -6.30
CA TYR A 67 4.12 0.76 -5.22
C TYR A 67 3.42 0.48 -3.90
N GLN A 68 4.07 -0.31 -3.05
CA GLN A 68 3.73 -0.46 -1.64
C GLN A 68 5.00 -0.69 -0.82
N GLU A 69 5.04 -0.17 0.41
CA GLU A 69 6.17 -0.31 1.34
C GLU A 69 5.62 -0.57 2.73
N SER A 70 6.08 -1.63 3.40
CA SER A 70 5.70 -1.96 4.78
C SER A 70 6.50 -1.16 5.80
N LEU A 71 5.81 -0.63 6.80
CA LEU A 71 6.32 0.26 7.84
C LEU A 71 5.83 -0.24 9.21
N THR A 72 6.61 0.04 10.25
CA THR A 72 6.40 -0.57 11.57
C THR A 72 5.14 -0.03 12.24
N ASP A 73 4.89 1.27 12.14
CA ASP A 73 3.76 1.92 12.80
C ASP A 73 3.19 3.12 12.00
N ARG A 74 2.13 3.72 12.57
CA ARG A 74 1.45 4.87 11.98
C ARG A 74 2.34 6.10 11.87
N SER A 75 3.19 6.33 12.86
CA SER A 75 4.07 7.50 12.96
C SER A 75 5.11 7.45 11.85
N GLU A 76 5.77 6.32 11.69
CA GLU A 76 6.72 6.06 10.61
C GLU A 76 6.04 6.18 9.24
N ALA A 77 4.86 5.56 9.07
CA ALA A 77 4.08 5.66 7.85
C ALA A 77 3.69 7.10 7.49
N SER A 78 3.26 7.88 8.47
CA SER A 78 2.88 9.28 8.25
C SER A 78 4.08 10.16 7.88
N LYS A 79 5.23 9.97 8.54
CA LYS A 79 6.49 10.66 8.20
C LYS A 79 6.93 10.31 6.78
N ARG A 80 6.92 9.02 6.43
CA ARG A 80 7.25 8.54 5.08
C ARG A 80 6.28 9.11 4.04
N GLU A 81 4.99 9.15 4.33
CA GLU A 81 3.97 9.73 3.44
C GLU A 81 4.24 11.21 3.15
N ILE A 82 4.56 12.01 4.17
CA ILE A 82 4.93 13.42 4.01
C ILE A 82 6.15 13.57 3.11
N THR A 83 7.19 12.77 3.34
CA THR A 83 8.41 12.78 2.53
C THR A 83 8.11 12.43 1.06
N VAL A 84 7.39 11.34 0.81
CA VAL A 84 7.04 10.92 -0.56
C VAL A 84 6.10 11.92 -1.23
N LYS A 85 5.17 12.56 -0.50
CA LYS A 85 4.32 13.61 -1.06
C LYS A 85 5.11 14.79 -1.59
N LYS A 86 6.23 15.16 -0.95
CA LYS A 86 7.14 16.24 -1.38
C LYS A 86 8.02 15.86 -2.57
N TYR A 87 8.15 14.58 -2.91
CA TYR A 87 8.94 14.17 -4.06
C TYR A 87 8.38 14.72 -5.37
N THR A 88 9.30 15.09 -6.26
CA THR A 88 8.98 15.40 -7.65
C THR A 88 8.39 14.16 -8.33
N ARG A 89 7.73 14.37 -9.47
CA ARG A 89 7.21 13.26 -10.28
C ARG A 89 8.30 12.26 -10.64
N GLN A 90 9.47 12.73 -11.06
CA GLN A 90 10.61 11.87 -11.42
C GLN A 90 11.09 11.05 -10.23
N GLN A 91 11.23 11.66 -9.04
CA GLN A 91 11.62 10.94 -7.83
C GLN A 91 10.64 9.83 -7.46
N LYS A 92 9.32 10.05 -7.62
CA LYS A 92 8.32 8.99 -7.40
C LYS A 92 8.42 7.86 -8.42
N LEU A 93 8.70 8.19 -9.68
CA LEU A 93 8.86 7.18 -10.73
C LEU A 93 10.10 6.31 -10.49
N LEU A 94 11.23 6.92 -10.09
CA LEU A 94 12.43 6.19 -9.71
C LEU A 94 12.17 5.27 -8.50
N LEU A 95 11.45 5.76 -7.49
CA LEU A 95 11.06 4.95 -6.33
C LEU A 95 10.22 3.72 -6.74
N ILE A 96 9.26 3.90 -7.64
CA ILE A 96 8.43 2.81 -8.19
C ILE A 96 9.30 1.80 -8.94
N GLU A 97 10.19 2.27 -9.80
CA GLU A 97 11.06 1.43 -10.63
C GLU A 97 12.03 0.61 -9.77
N GLN A 98 12.73 1.24 -8.83
CA GLN A 98 13.66 0.57 -7.92
C GLN A 98 12.97 -0.53 -7.11
N HIS A 99 11.76 -0.27 -6.63
CA HIS A 99 11.00 -1.26 -5.89
C HIS A 99 10.58 -2.46 -6.75
N ALA A 100 10.16 -2.23 -7.99
CA ALA A 100 9.82 -3.31 -8.92
C ALA A 100 11.03 -4.21 -9.27
N LEU A 101 12.24 -3.64 -9.28
CA LEU A 101 13.47 -4.40 -9.50
C LEU A 101 13.83 -5.32 -8.31
N ILE A 102 13.58 -4.86 -7.08
CA ILE A 102 13.89 -5.60 -5.85
C ILE A 102 12.82 -6.66 -5.55
N HIS A 103 11.57 -6.35 -5.91
CA HIS A 103 10.42 -7.24 -5.75
C HIS A 103 9.76 -7.47 -7.12
N PRO A 104 10.36 -8.30 -7.98
CA PRO A 104 9.73 -8.67 -9.23
C PRO A 104 8.45 -9.44 -8.91
N THR A 105 7.31 -8.74 -8.95
CA THR A 105 6.00 -9.39 -8.89
C THR A 105 5.92 -10.34 -10.08
N GLU A 106 5.80 -11.64 -9.78
CA GLU A 106 5.48 -12.69 -10.76
C GLU A 106 4.25 -12.21 -11.53
N ARG A 107 4.44 -11.92 -12.82
CA ARG A 107 3.38 -11.48 -13.72
C ARG A 107 2.45 -12.63 -14.06
#